data_AF-V9DTF7-F1
#
_entry.id   AF-V9DTF7-F1
#
_cell.length_a   1.000
_cell.length_b   1.000
_cell.length_c   1.000
_cell.angle_alpha   90.00
_cell.angle_beta   90.00
_cell.angle_gamma   90.00
#
_symmetry.space_group_name_H-M   'P 1'
#
loop_
_entity.id
_entity.type
_entity.pdbx_description
1 polymer ?
#
loop_
_entity_poly.entity_id
_entity_poly.type
_entity_poly.pdbx_seq_one_letter_code
_entity_poly.pdbx_strand_id
1 'polypeptide(L)'
;MPPGPLSDAELSNLPPTTVPRSEWIPGYRDRGSFRSHDIVPWSAQDIRQTSIVEMDADLLFHHYAKPTEWLIPLRNPVPQPGEWRDDLVDESNVRDLIESAPWEILAAPLDPLTFKGRGWFRHMKQLYASYENEHLRAYWDSTHAFPVSIAKCRASRYLEAFYTDRKQRRSRAGARWKSFLQQVLISLLRGYCDLDLLLDPFSLHFPRPGEAGAWYPGIEDGADPADLLEALTITDAADRWRNHYRDVPENHPALGIARLPGKFVSSSS
;
A
#
# COMPACT_ATOMS: atom_id res chain seq x y z
N MET A 1 15.51 -14.84 -18.69
CA MET A 1 16.36 -14.08 -17.76
C MET A 1 15.81 -12.67 -17.68
N PRO A 2 15.47 -12.14 -16.49
CA PRO A 2 15.22 -10.72 -16.37
C PRO A 2 16.47 -9.97 -16.85
N PRO A 3 16.32 -8.84 -17.53
CA PRO A 3 17.47 -8.07 -17.97
C PRO A 3 18.28 -7.57 -16.77
N GLY A 4 19.60 -7.66 -16.86
CA GLY A 4 20.50 -7.11 -15.84
C GLY A 4 20.50 -5.58 -15.82
N PRO A 5 21.15 -4.98 -14.81
CA PRO A 5 21.24 -3.53 -14.69
C PRO A 5 22.04 -2.91 -15.83
N LEU A 6 21.59 -1.75 -16.33
CA LEU A 6 22.30 -0.96 -17.36
C LEU A 6 23.61 -0.40 -16.83
N SER A 7 24.69 -0.42 -17.63
CA SER A 7 25.96 0.30 -17.39
C SER A 7 25.76 1.79 -17.14
N ASP A 8 26.71 2.49 -16.51
CA ASP A 8 26.57 3.93 -16.25
C ASP A 8 26.50 4.75 -17.53
N ALA A 9 27.21 4.32 -18.57
CA ALA A 9 27.12 4.91 -19.90
C ALA A 9 25.72 4.74 -20.49
N GLU A 10 25.15 3.53 -20.44
CA GLU A 10 23.79 3.26 -20.91
C GLU A 10 22.74 4.04 -20.11
N LEU A 11 22.89 4.10 -18.78
CA LEU A 11 22.01 4.84 -17.90
C LEU A 11 22.05 6.35 -18.18
N SER A 12 23.24 6.89 -18.43
CA SER A 12 23.44 8.30 -18.77
C SER A 12 22.88 8.66 -20.15
N ASN A 13 22.80 7.68 -21.06
CA ASN A 13 22.24 7.85 -22.39
C ASN A 13 20.69 7.80 -22.41
N LEU A 14 20.04 7.41 -21.32
CA LEU A 14 18.59 7.46 -21.22
C LEU A 14 18.08 8.92 -21.20
N PRO A 15 16.87 9.18 -21.72
CA PRO A 15 16.27 10.51 -21.61
C PRO A 15 16.30 11.04 -20.18
N PRO A 16 16.64 12.31 -19.96
CA PRO A 16 16.70 12.91 -18.64
C PRO A 16 15.29 13.03 -18.04
N THR A 17 15.15 12.62 -16.79
CA THR A 17 13.95 12.82 -15.97
C THR A 17 13.95 14.19 -15.29
N THR A 18 12.82 14.59 -14.70
CA THR A 18 12.72 15.84 -13.91
C THR A 18 13.71 15.89 -12.75
N VAL A 19 13.97 14.75 -12.10
CA VAL A 19 14.98 14.60 -11.05
C VAL A 19 16.21 13.88 -11.62
N PRO A 20 17.44 14.40 -11.44
CA PRO A 20 18.67 13.77 -11.90
C PRO A 20 18.84 12.35 -11.33
N ARG A 21 19.38 11.43 -12.13
CA ARG A 21 19.62 10.04 -11.70
C ARG A 21 20.62 9.91 -10.54
N SER A 22 21.48 10.89 -10.35
CA SER A 22 22.38 10.99 -9.18
C SER A 22 21.64 11.24 -7.87
N GLU A 23 20.40 11.72 -7.92
CA GLU A 23 19.54 11.98 -6.76
C GLU A 23 18.50 10.87 -6.55
N TRP A 24 18.56 9.81 -7.35
CA TRP A 24 17.63 8.68 -7.21
C TRP A 24 17.90 7.88 -5.96
N ILE A 25 16.83 7.49 -5.27
CA ILE A 25 16.84 6.81 -3.98
C ILE A 25 16.66 5.31 -4.20
N PRO A 26 17.53 4.43 -3.64
CA PRO A 26 18.62 4.68 -2.69
C PRO A 26 20.00 4.94 -3.32
N GLY A 27 20.04 5.17 -4.62
CA GLY A 27 21.23 5.21 -5.44
C GLY A 27 21.17 4.07 -6.45
N TYR A 28 21.64 4.30 -7.68
CA TYR A 28 21.51 3.30 -8.73
C TYR A 28 22.56 2.19 -8.60
N ARG A 29 23.84 2.51 -8.80
CA ARG A 29 24.98 1.60 -8.57
C ARG A 29 25.64 1.81 -7.22
N ASP A 30 26.03 3.05 -6.98
CA ASP A 30 26.62 3.45 -5.72
C ASP A 30 25.51 3.79 -4.73
N ARG A 31 25.76 3.49 -3.47
CA ARG A 31 24.87 3.87 -2.37
C ARG A 31 24.88 5.38 -2.23
N GLY A 32 23.70 6.00 -2.20
CA GLY A 32 23.61 7.45 -2.15
C GLY A 32 23.87 8.02 -0.75
N SER A 33 24.59 9.16 -0.71
CA SER A 33 24.79 9.93 0.51
C SER A 33 23.67 10.98 0.63
N PHE A 34 22.54 10.57 1.20
CA PHE A 34 21.38 11.46 1.37
C PHE A 34 21.29 12.05 2.76
N ARG A 35 20.79 13.29 2.86
CA ARG A 35 20.33 13.83 4.15
C ARG A 35 18.99 13.19 4.50
N SER A 36 18.75 13.00 5.79
CA SER A 36 17.55 12.26 6.23
C SER A 36 16.25 12.93 5.78
N HIS A 37 16.20 14.26 5.74
CA HIS A 37 14.99 14.99 5.29
C HIS A 37 14.70 14.87 3.80
N ASP A 38 15.73 14.64 2.96
CA ASP A 38 15.56 14.55 1.51
C ASP A 38 14.87 13.25 1.07
N ILE A 39 14.93 12.22 1.93
CA ILE A 39 14.49 10.86 1.62
C ILE A 39 13.26 10.43 2.42
N VAL A 40 12.71 11.30 3.28
CA VAL A 40 11.43 11.07 3.97
C VAL A 40 10.37 10.68 2.92
N PRO A 41 9.61 9.60 3.12
CA PRO A 41 9.39 8.87 4.37
C PRO A 41 10.31 7.64 4.54
N TRP A 42 11.24 7.41 3.63
CA TRP A 42 12.12 6.26 3.71
C TRP A 42 13.05 6.32 4.92
N SER A 43 13.33 5.14 5.49
CA SER A 43 14.32 4.98 6.54
C SER A 43 15.70 5.37 6.03
N ALA A 44 16.29 6.41 6.62
CA ALA A 44 17.63 6.86 6.24
C ALA A 44 18.71 5.81 6.50
N GLN A 45 18.49 4.93 7.48
CA GLN A 45 19.37 3.80 7.73
C GLN A 45 19.32 2.81 6.57
N ASP A 46 18.13 2.41 6.13
CA ASP A 46 17.96 1.38 5.11
C ASP A 46 18.43 1.90 3.73
N ILE A 47 18.00 3.12 3.39
CA ILE A 47 18.33 3.76 2.11
C ILE A 47 19.85 3.94 1.92
N ARG A 48 20.60 4.31 2.96
CA ARG A 48 22.05 4.52 2.81
C ARG A 48 22.85 3.22 2.73
N GLN A 49 22.23 2.06 3.00
CA GLN A 49 22.90 0.77 3.06
C GLN A 49 22.63 -0.11 1.83
N THR A 50 21.93 0.40 0.82
CA THR A 50 21.61 -0.34 -0.40
C THR A 50 21.68 0.54 -1.64
N SER A 51 21.56 -0.09 -2.80
CA SER A 51 21.48 0.53 -4.12
C SER A 51 20.54 -0.31 -4.99
N ILE A 52 20.04 0.24 -6.09
CA ILE A 52 19.12 -0.47 -7.00
C ILE A 52 19.75 -1.75 -7.54
N VAL A 53 21.04 -1.75 -7.89
CA VAL A 53 21.71 -2.94 -8.44
C VAL A 53 21.92 -4.06 -7.41
N GLU A 54 21.91 -3.74 -6.12
CA GLU A 54 21.98 -4.70 -5.01
C GLU A 54 20.60 -5.27 -4.66
N MET A 55 19.51 -4.74 -5.20
CA MET A 55 18.15 -5.20 -4.88
C MET A 55 17.78 -6.47 -5.63
N ASP A 56 17.15 -7.38 -4.89
CA ASP A 56 16.33 -8.46 -5.44
C ASP A 56 14.86 -8.29 -5.06
N ALA A 57 14.01 -9.19 -5.57
CA ALA A 57 12.57 -9.13 -5.33
C ALA A 57 12.20 -9.39 -3.86
N ASP A 58 13.01 -10.15 -3.11
CA ASP A 58 12.75 -10.47 -1.71
C ASP A 58 13.08 -9.28 -0.82
N LEU A 59 14.23 -8.63 -1.04
CA LEU A 59 14.61 -7.40 -0.38
C LEU A 59 13.59 -6.28 -0.66
N LEU A 60 13.16 -6.12 -1.91
CA LEU A 60 12.12 -5.17 -2.28
C LEU A 60 10.80 -5.47 -1.56
N PHE A 61 10.35 -6.73 -1.56
CA PHE A 61 9.09 -7.13 -0.93
C PHE A 61 9.11 -6.94 0.60
N HIS A 62 10.16 -7.38 1.27
CA HIS A 62 10.22 -7.38 2.73
C HIS A 62 10.59 -6.01 3.32
N HIS A 63 11.49 -5.27 2.67
CA HIS A 63 12.07 -4.05 3.25
C HIS A 63 11.61 -2.77 2.54
N TYR A 64 11.42 -2.78 1.21
CA TYR A 64 11.20 -1.54 0.45
C TYR A 64 9.82 -1.42 -0.22
N ALA A 65 8.87 -2.34 0.03
CA ALA A 65 7.53 -2.29 -0.58
C ALA A 65 6.72 -1.03 -0.19
N LYS A 66 7.05 -0.45 0.97
CA LYS A 66 6.56 0.85 1.47
C LYS A 66 7.39 1.31 2.69
N PRO A 67 7.51 2.59 3.01
CA PRO A 67 8.05 3.01 4.29
C PRO A 67 7.20 2.50 5.47
N THR A 68 7.87 2.19 6.58
CA THR A 68 7.21 1.87 7.85
C THR A 68 6.53 3.12 8.41
N GLU A 69 5.33 2.99 8.97
CA GLU A 69 4.59 4.06 9.66
C GLU A 69 4.18 5.28 8.81
N TRP A 70 4.41 5.26 7.50
CA TRP A 70 4.13 6.44 6.68
C TRP A 70 2.63 6.67 6.41
N LEU A 71 1.94 5.70 5.81
CA LEU A 71 0.49 5.80 5.56
C LEU A 71 -0.34 5.11 6.63
N ILE A 72 0.16 3.98 7.12
CA ILE A 72 -0.55 3.11 8.06
C ILE A 72 0.17 3.27 9.40
N PRO A 73 -0.52 3.77 10.45
CA PRO A 73 0.10 4.01 11.74
C PRO A 73 0.46 2.68 12.43
N LEU A 74 1.22 2.76 13.52
CA LEU A 74 1.43 1.62 14.40
C LEU A 74 0.11 1.13 14.99
N ARG A 75 0.08 -0.17 15.29
CA ARG A 75 -1.08 -0.78 15.93
C ARG A 75 -1.25 -0.26 17.35
N ASN A 76 -2.43 0.24 17.66
CA ASN A 76 -2.85 0.53 19.03
C ASN A 76 -2.94 -0.76 19.89
N PRO A 77 -2.81 -0.65 21.22
CA PRO A 77 -3.12 -1.76 22.11
C PRO A 77 -4.52 -2.34 21.81
N VAL A 78 -4.68 -3.64 22.04
CA VAL A 78 -5.99 -4.29 21.91
C VAL A 78 -6.91 -3.70 22.98
N PRO A 79 -8.10 -3.17 22.59
CA PRO A 79 -9.07 -2.66 23.55
C PRO A 79 -9.51 -3.72 24.54
N GLN A 80 -9.83 -3.31 25.77
CA GLN A 80 -10.37 -4.21 26.78
C GLN A 80 -11.78 -4.68 26.38
N PRO A 81 -12.23 -5.85 26.87
CA PRO A 81 -13.61 -6.28 26.68
C PRO A 81 -14.60 -5.21 27.18
N GLY A 82 -15.56 -4.84 26.33
CA GLY A 82 -16.57 -3.82 26.62
C GLY A 82 -16.18 -2.40 26.20
N GLU A 83 -14.94 -2.13 25.78
CA GLU A 83 -14.53 -0.83 25.22
C GLU A 83 -14.93 -0.67 23.74
N TRP A 84 -15.34 -1.75 23.09
CA TRP A 84 -15.76 -1.76 21.69
C TRP A 84 -16.97 -2.68 21.53
N ARG A 85 -17.73 -2.45 20.45
CA ARG A 85 -18.99 -3.12 20.14
C ARG A 85 -18.75 -4.49 19.50
N ASP A 86 -18.21 -5.44 20.29
CA ASP A 86 -18.11 -6.84 19.87
C ASP A 86 -19.49 -7.43 19.57
N ASP A 87 -20.55 -6.97 20.24
CA ASP A 87 -21.92 -7.42 20.00
C ASP A 87 -22.38 -7.23 18.55
N LEU A 88 -21.88 -6.22 17.83
CA LEU A 88 -22.16 -6.00 16.40
C LEU A 88 -21.49 -7.03 15.48
N VAL A 89 -20.50 -7.79 15.95
CA VAL A 89 -19.84 -8.83 15.16
C VAL A 89 -20.63 -10.13 15.24
N ASP A 90 -21.85 -10.13 14.71
CA ASP A 90 -22.70 -11.30 14.52
C ASP A 90 -22.84 -11.69 13.03
N GLU A 91 -23.50 -12.81 12.74
CA GLU A 91 -23.64 -13.27 11.36
C GLU A 91 -24.44 -12.30 10.47
N SER A 92 -25.51 -11.70 10.98
CA SER A 92 -26.37 -10.79 10.19
C SER A 92 -25.59 -9.54 9.82
N ASN A 93 -25.02 -8.87 10.82
CA ASN A 93 -24.26 -7.65 10.64
C ASN A 93 -23.05 -7.85 9.71
N VAL A 94 -22.34 -8.98 9.84
CA VAL A 94 -21.21 -9.28 8.94
C VAL A 94 -21.69 -9.57 7.52
N ARG A 95 -22.85 -10.23 7.33
CA ARG A 95 -23.44 -10.42 6.00
C ARG A 95 -23.78 -9.10 5.36
N ASP A 96 -24.51 -8.24 6.07
CA ASP A 96 -24.94 -6.93 5.56
C ASP A 96 -23.72 -6.07 5.17
N LEU A 97 -22.68 -6.07 6.01
CA LEU A 97 -21.40 -5.43 5.69
C LEU A 97 -20.78 -5.97 4.40
N ILE A 98 -20.68 -7.28 4.24
CA ILE A 98 -20.03 -7.88 3.06
C ILE A 98 -20.87 -7.74 1.79
N GLU A 99 -22.19 -7.80 1.91
CA GLU A 99 -23.13 -7.59 0.79
C GLU A 99 -23.10 -6.15 0.27
N SER A 100 -22.78 -5.17 1.14
CA SER A 100 -22.58 -3.78 0.73
C SER A 100 -21.32 -3.54 -0.12
N ALA A 101 -20.45 -4.55 -0.26
CA ALA A 101 -19.21 -4.50 -1.03
C ALA A 101 -18.30 -3.28 -0.72
N PRO A 102 -17.93 -3.05 0.56
CA PRO A 102 -17.26 -1.81 0.99
C PRO A 102 -15.90 -1.58 0.34
N TRP A 103 -15.27 -2.64 -0.18
CA TRP A 103 -14.00 -2.55 -0.92
C TRP A 103 -14.11 -1.84 -2.27
N GLU A 104 -15.32 -1.61 -2.80
CA GLU A 104 -15.51 -0.90 -4.08
C GLU A 104 -15.00 0.55 -4.03
N ILE A 105 -14.92 1.16 -2.84
CA ILE A 105 -14.31 2.47 -2.67
C ILE A 105 -12.85 2.51 -3.14
N LEU A 106 -12.14 1.37 -3.05
CA LEU A 106 -10.75 1.25 -3.50
C LEU A 106 -10.60 1.17 -5.02
N ALA A 107 -11.69 0.93 -5.76
CA ALA A 107 -11.69 0.83 -7.22
C ALA A 107 -11.52 2.18 -7.91
N ALA A 108 -11.73 3.30 -7.20
CA ALA A 108 -11.55 4.64 -7.73
C ALA A 108 -10.07 4.86 -8.11
N PRO A 109 -9.74 4.98 -9.40
CA PRO A 109 -8.35 5.11 -9.80
C PRO A 109 -7.83 6.49 -9.41
N LEU A 110 -6.63 6.54 -8.83
CA LEU A 110 -5.88 7.80 -8.70
C LEU A 110 -4.93 7.99 -9.87
N ASP A 111 -4.86 9.23 -10.35
CA ASP A 111 -3.87 9.59 -11.34
C ASP A 111 -2.47 9.57 -10.72
N PRO A 112 -1.49 8.94 -11.37
CA PRO A 112 -0.15 8.87 -10.84
C PRO A 112 0.48 10.25 -10.65
N LEU A 113 1.11 10.45 -9.50
CA LEU A 113 1.81 11.68 -9.16
C LEU A 113 3.19 11.77 -9.83
N THR A 114 3.87 10.63 -9.95
CA THR A 114 5.30 10.55 -10.29
C THR A 114 5.57 10.34 -11.79
N PHE A 115 4.59 9.86 -12.56
CA PHE A 115 4.79 9.49 -13.98
C PHE A 115 3.57 9.77 -14.86
N LYS A 116 3.80 9.85 -16.18
CA LYS A 116 2.73 9.87 -17.20
C LYS A 116 2.47 8.46 -17.72
N GLY A 117 1.22 8.09 -18.01
CA GLY A 117 0.81 6.77 -18.55
C GLY A 117 1.23 6.51 -20.00
N ARG A 118 2.52 6.61 -20.30
CA ARG A 118 3.14 6.42 -21.63
C ARG A 118 4.32 5.45 -21.55
N GLY A 119 4.73 4.89 -22.69
CA GLY A 119 5.86 3.97 -22.79
C GLY A 119 5.75 2.82 -21.77
N TRP A 120 6.86 2.55 -21.06
CA TRP A 120 6.92 1.53 -20.02
C TRP A 120 5.89 1.74 -18.89
N PHE A 121 5.66 2.99 -18.47
CA PHE A 121 4.71 3.30 -17.40
C PHE A 121 3.25 3.01 -17.76
N ARG A 122 2.89 3.04 -19.06
CA ARG A 122 1.57 2.58 -19.50
C ARG A 122 1.38 1.09 -19.23
N HIS A 123 2.40 0.29 -19.55
CA HIS A 123 2.38 -1.14 -19.31
C HIS A 123 2.31 -1.45 -17.80
N MET A 124 3.13 -0.77 -16.99
CA MET A 124 3.07 -0.89 -15.53
C MET A 124 1.70 -0.53 -14.96
N LYS A 125 1.10 0.60 -15.39
CA LYS A 125 -0.24 1.01 -14.96
C LYS A 125 -1.30 -0.05 -15.29
N GLN A 126 -1.23 -0.67 -16.47
CA GLN A 126 -2.16 -1.73 -16.87
C GLN A 126 -1.98 -3.01 -16.06
N LEU A 127 -0.74 -3.43 -15.81
CA LEU A 127 -0.43 -4.59 -14.96
C LEU A 127 -0.94 -4.38 -13.53
N TYR A 128 -0.75 -3.17 -13.00
CA TYR A 128 -1.22 -2.83 -11.66
C TYR A 128 -2.74 -2.76 -11.58
N ALA A 129 -3.42 -2.14 -12.56
CA ALA A 129 -4.88 -2.06 -12.57
C ALA A 129 -5.52 -3.47 -12.62
N SER A 130 -4.93 -4.41 -13.37
CA SER A 130 -5.36 -5.83 -13.34
C SER A 130 -5.15 -6.45 -11.96
N TYR A 131 -4.02 -6.17 -11.32
CA TYR A 131 -3.74 -6.62 -9.97
C TYR A 131 -4.73 -6.08 -8.93
N GLU A 132 -5.03 -4.78 -8.96
CA GLU A 132 -6.00 -4.14 -8.07
C GLU A 132 -7.37 -4.78 -8.23
N ASN A 133 -7.89 -4.85 -9.46
CA ASN A 133 -9.22 -5.41 -9.74
C ASN A 133 -9.42 -6.83 -9.18
N GLU A 134 -8.38 -7.66 -9.21
CA GLU A 134 -8.41 -9.02 -8.66
C GLU A 134 -8.36 -9.08 -7.12
N HIS A 135 -7.89 -8.01 -6.47
CA HIS A 135 -7.47 -8.04 -5.06
C HIS A 135 -7.94 -6.87 -4.18
N LEU A 136 -8.81 -5.97 -4.65
CA LEU A 136 -9.36 -4.85 -3.86
C LEU A 136 -9.88 -5.32 -2.49
N ARG A 137 -10.68 -6.39 -2.49
CA ARG A 137 -11.23 -6.95 -1.25
C ARG A 137 -10.15 -7.44 -0.29
N ALA A 138 -9.02 -7.96 -0.79
CA ALA A 138 -7.92 -8.38 0.09
C ALA A 138 -7.22 -7.18 0.75
N TYR A 139 -7.11 -6.05 0.04
CA TYR A 139 -6.57 -4.81 0.61
C TYR A 139 -7.50 -4.23 1.66
N TRP A 140 -8.79 -4.11 1.34
CA TRP A 140 -9.79 -3.62 2.27
C TRP A 140 -9.84 -4.47 3.55
N ASP A 141 -9.86 -5.80 3.42
CA ASP A 141 -9.81 -6.73 4.55
C ASP A 141 -8.54 -6.62 5.41
N SER A 142 -7.47 -6.07 4.86
CA SER A 142 -6.20 -5.90 5.56
C SER A 142 -6.17 -4.62 6.40
N THR A 143 -6.89 -3.58 5.97
CA THR A 143 -7.06 -2.32 6.72
C THR A 143 -8.30 -2.29 7.61
N HIS A 144 -9.26 -3.21 7.40
CA HIS A 144 -10.52 -3.31 8.14
C HIS A 144 -10.70 -4.68 8.83
N ALA A 145 -9.61 -5.28 9.32
CA ALA A 145 -9.65 -6.59 9.94
C ALA A 145 -10.29 -6.55 11.33
N PHE A 146 -11.56 -6.89 11.52
CA PHE A 146 -12.11 -7.00 12.88
C PHE A 146 -11.91 -8.40 13.51
N PRO A 147 -11.82 -8.49 14.86
CA PRO A 147 -11.77 -9.76 15.57
C PRO A 147 -13.09 -10.52 15.40
N VAL A 148 -12.99 -11.83 15.13
CA VAL A 148 -14.11 -12.76 15.24
C VAL A 148 -13.69 -13.82 16.26
N SER A 149 -14.41 -13.91 17.38
CA SER A 149 -14.02 -14.80 18.47
C SER A 149 -14.16 -16.27 18.07
N ILE A 150 -13.36 -17.15 18.70
CA ILE A 150 -13.46 -18.60 18.47
C ILE A 150 -14.87 -19.11 18.80
N ALA A 151 -15.51 -18.55 19.83
CA ALA A 151 -16.88 -18.89 20.20
C ALA A 151 -17.86 -18.56 19.06
N LYS A 152 -17.74 -17.37 18.45
CA LYS A 152 -18.55 -16.94 17.31
C LYS A 152 -18.32 -17.81 16.07
N CYS A 153 -17.06 -18.14 15.75
CA CYS A 153 -16.75 -19.08 14.67
C CYS A 153 -17.34 -20.47 14.91
N ARG A 154 -17.33 -20.97 16.16
CA ARG A 154 -17.95 -22.27 16.49
C ARG A 154 -19.48 -22.23 16.42
N ALA A 155 -20.08 -21.08 16.70
CA ALA A 155 -21.53 -20.90 16.69
C ALA A 155 -22.09 -20.64 15.28
N SER A 156 -21.32 -20.05 14.37
CA SER A 156 -21.73 -19.73 13.01
C SER A 156 -20.72 -20.25 11.98
N ARG A 157 -21.20 -21.16 11.11
CA ARG A 157 -20.42 -21.64 9.96
C ARG A 157 -20.08 -20.51 8.98
N TYR A 158 -20.94 -19.50 8.88
CA TYR A 158 -20.68 -18.35 8.03
C TYR A 158 -19.49 -17.53 8.54
N LEU A 159 -19.46 -17.24 9.85
CA LEU A 159 -18.36 -16.49 10.46
C LEU A 159 -17.02 -17.25 10.41
N GLU A 160 -17.04 -18.57 10.58
CA GLU A 160 -15.85 -19.43 10.40
C GLU A 160 -15.31 -19.36 8.95
N ALA A 161 -16.20 -19.50 7.96
CA ALA A 161 -15.84 -19.42 6.55
C ALA A 161 -15.32 -18.02 6.21
N PHE A 162 -16.02 -16.96 6.62
CA PHE A 162 -15.61 -15.57 6.44
C PHE A 162 -14.19 -15.32 6.95
N TYR A 163 -13.89 -15.74 8.18
CA TYR A 163 -12.57 -15.58 8.78
C TYR A 163 -11.47 -16.33 8.01
N THR A 164 -11.76 -17.53 7.55
CA THR A 164 -10.82 -18.38 6.80
C THR A 164 -10.56 -17.81 5.40
N ASP A 165 -11.62 -17.44 4.68
CA ASP A 165 -11.55 -16.90 3.32
C ASP A 165 -10.77 -15.60 3.27
N ARG A 166 -10.91 -14.75 4.30
CA ARG A 166 -10.10 -13.54 4.46
C ARG A 166 -8.60 -13.83 4.46
N LYS A 167 -8.15 -14.81 5.25
CA LYS A 167 -6.73 -15.20 5.30
C LYS A 167 -6.25 -15.72 3.94
N GLN A 168 -7.07 -16.52 3.26
CA GLN A 168 -6.74 -17.05 1.94
C GLN A 168 -6.62 -15.94 0.89
N ARG A 169 -7.57 -14.99 0.86
CA ARG A 169 -7.53 -13.84 -0.04
C ARG A 169 -6.28 -12.99 0.16
N ARG A 170 -5.92 -12.68 1.42
CA ARG A 170 -4.68 -11.96 1.73
C ARG A 170 -3.43 -12.71 1.26
N SER A 171 -3.37 -14.03 1.46
CA SER A 171 -2.26 -14.85 0.99
C SER A 171 -2.11 -14.82 -0.54
N ARG A 172 -3.22 -15.00 -1.28
CA ARG A 172 -3.24 -14.91 -2.75
C ARG A 172 -2.80 -13.53 -3.26
N ALA A 173 -3.32 -12.47 -2.65
CA ALA A 173 -2.96 -11.10 -3.01
C ALA A 173 -1.49 -10.79 -2.73
N GLY A 174 -0.92 -11.33 -1.64
CA GLY A 174 0.51 -11.21 -1.33
C GLY A 174 1.41 -11.93 -2.34
N ALA A 175 1.03 -13.15 -2.76
CA ALA A 175 1.76 -13.88 -3.79
C ALA A 175 1.77 -13.10 -5.13
N ARG A 176 0.61 -12.56 -5.53
CA ARG A 176 0.50 -11.76 -6.76
C ARG A 176 1.21 -10.40 -6.64
N TRP A 177 1.22 -9.79 -5.45
CA TRP A 177 1.97 -8.56 -5.17
C TRP A 177 3.46 -8.75 -5.40
N LYS A 178 4.03 -9.88 -4.94
CA LYS A 178 5.44 -10.23 -5.18
C LYS A 178 5.76 -10.29 -6.68
N SER A 179 4.86 -10.83 -7.50
CA SER A 179 5.02 -10.82 -8.97
C SER A 179 4.96 -9.41 -9.57
N PHE A 180 4.16 -8.51 -9.01
CA PHE A 180 4.16 -7.11 -9.44
C PHE A 180 5.46 -6.39 -9.06
N LEU A 181 5.96 -6.60 -7.83
CA LEU A 181 7.24 -6.02 -7.41
C LEU A 181 8.42 -6.50 -8.25
N GLN A 182 8.36 -7.70 -8.86
CA GLN A 182 9.35 -8.11 -9.85
C GLN A 182 9.35 -7.21 -11.10
N GLN A 183 8.19 -6.71 -11.54
CA GLN A 183 8.10 -5.76 -12.65
C GLN A 183 8.61 -4.37 -12.25
N VAL A 184 8.35 -3.96 -11.00
CA VAL A 184 8.97 -2.76 -10.42
C VAL A 184 10.49 -2.91 -10.38
N LEU A 185 11.02 -4.05 -9.93
CA LEU A 185 12.47 -4.27 -9.92
C LEU A 185 13.08 -4.17 -11.32
N ILE A 186 12.40 -4.71 -12.34
CA ILE A 186 12.85 -4.54 -13.73
C ILE A 186 12.88 -3.06 -14.13
N SER A 187 11.90 -2.25 -13.72
CA SER A 187 11.89 -0.81 -14.03
C SER A 187 12.98 -0.04 -13.31
N LEU A 188 13.29 -0.41 -12.06
CA LEU A 188 14.43 0.11 -11.31
C LEU A 188 15.74 -0.20 -12.04
N LEU A 189 16.01 -1.48 -12.35
CA LEU A 189 17.24 -1.95 -12.99
C LEU A 189 17.42 -1.42 -14.43
N ARG A 190 16.33 -1.03 -15.10
CA ARG A 190 16.36 -0.42 -16.44
C ARG A 190 16.50 1.09 -16.40
N GLY A 191 16.62 1.71 -15.22
CA GLY A 191 16.80 3.15 -15.11
C GLY A 191 15.56 3.96 -15.52
N TYR A 192 14.36 3.38 -15.40
CA TYR A 192 13.09 4.08 -15.71
C TYR A 192 12.52 4.82 -14.50
N CYS A 193 12.72 4.32 -13.29
CA CYS A 193 12.30 4.93 -12.04
C CYS A 193 13.23 4.52 -10.90
N ASP A 194 12.98 5.07 -9.71
CA ASP A 194 13.60 4.64 -8.46
C ASP A 194 12.53 4.23 -7.43
N LEU A 195 12.91 4.03 -6.17
CA LEU A 195 11.99 3.51 -5.14
C LEU A 195 10.77 4.40 -4.89
N ASP A 196 10.86 5.70 -5.17
CA ASP A 196 9.75 6.63 -4.93
C ASP A 196 8.51 6.33 -5.78
N LEU A 197 8.61 5.45 -6.80
CA LEU A 197 7.44 4.90 -7.48
C LEU A 197 6.46 4.24 -6.50
N LEU A 198 6.96 3.62 -5.44
CA LEU A 198 6.14 2.96 -4.42
C LEU A 198 5.51 3.94 -3.41
N LEU A 199 5.80 5.24 -3.53
CA LEU A 199 5.12 6.29 -2.77
C LEU A 199 3.99 6.94 -3.57
N ASP A 200 3.78 6.54 -4.82
CA ASP A 200 2.75 7.12 -5.65
C ASP A 200 1.34 6.79 -5.11
N PRO A 201 0.43 7.77 -4.95
CA PRO A 201 -0.97 7.53 -4.50
C PRO A 201 -1.73 6.50 -5.35
N PHE A 202 -1.26 6.23 -6.56
CA PHE A 202 -1.75 5.14 -7.38
C PHE A 202 -1.71 3.79 -6.66
N SER A 203 -0.73 3.55 -5.78
CA SER A 203 -0.49 2.26 -5.14
C SER A 203 -1.24 2.05 -3.81
N LEU A 204 -1.94 0.93 -3.69
CA LEU A 204 -2.45 0.35 -2.44
C LEU A 204 -1.37 -0.41 -1.67
N HIS A 205 -1.46 -0.33 -0.34
CA HIS A 205 -0.47 -0.89 0.56
C HIS A 205 -1.09 -1.85 1.59
N PHE A 206 -0.45 -2.99 1.81
CA PHE A 206 -0.75 -3.87 2.93
C PHE A 206 -0.10 -3.33 4.22
N PRO A 207 -0.74 -3.47 5.40
CA PRO A 207 -0.07 -3.24 6.67
C PRO A 207 1.13 -4.18 6.85
N ARG A 208 2.24 -3.62 7.32
CA ARG A 208 3.43 -4.35 7.76
C ARG A 208 3.20 -4.99 9.14
N PRO A 209 4.04 -5.96 9.54
CA PRO A 209 4.08 -6.40 10.93
C PRO A 209 4.25 -5.21 11.88
N GLY A 210 3.39 -5.10 12.90
CA GLY A 210 3.39 -3.99 13.86
C GLY A 210 2.47 -2.82 13.50
N GLU A 211 2.04 -2.70 12.24
CA GLU A 211 1.12 -1.64 11.81
C GLU A 211 -0.35 -1.99 12.12
N ALA A 212 -1.15 -0.94 12.16
CA ALA A 212 -2.59 -1.00 12.31
C ALA A 212 -3.22 -1.77 11.14
N GLY A 213 -4.26 -2.52 11.46
CA GLY A 213 -4.98 -3.35 10.51
C GLY A 213 -6.20 -3.96 11.18
N ALA A 214 -6.11 -4.19 12.49
CA ALA A 214 -7.26 -4.48 13.30
C ALA A 214 -8.25 -3.29 13.33
N TRP A 215 -9.54 -3.59 13.23
CA TRP A 215 -10.63 -2.64 13.40
C TRP A 215 -11.53 -3.13 14.55
N TYR A 216 -11.87 -2.23 15.47
CA TYR A 216 -12.72 -2.52 16.63
C TYR A 216 -13.94 -1.59 16.54
N PRO A 217 -15.09 -2.06 16.02
CA PRO A 217 -16.29 -1.25 15.87
C PRO A 217 -16.68 -0.49 17.14
N GLY A 218 -16.95 0.81 17.03
CA GLY A 218 -17.41 1.64 18.16
C GLY A 218 -16.34 1.97 19.20
N ILE A 219 -15.06 1.93 18.83
CA ILE A 219 -13.95 2.37 19.71
C ILE A 219 -13.71 3.88 19.64
N GLU A 220 -14.26 4.55 18.62
CA GLU A 220 -14.16 5.98 18.42
C GLU A 220 -14.92 6.74 19.52
N ASP A 221 -14.29 7.75 20.11
CA ASP A 221 -14.77 8.45 21.31
C ASP A 221 -16.20 8.99 21.15
N GLY A 222 -17.15 8.39 21.88
CA GLY A 222 -18.57 8.75 21.87
C GLY A 222 -19.43 8.12 20.76
N ALA A 223 -18.88 7.22 19.94
CA ALA A 223 -19.64 6.50 18.92
C ALA A 223 -20.46 5.35 19.53
N ASP A 224 -21.75 5.28 19.21
CA ASP A 224 -22.62 4.14 19.54
C ASP A 224 -23.31 3.63 18.26
N PRO A 225 -22.56 2.99 17.34
CA PRO A 225 -23.10 2.58 16.06
C PRO A 225 -24.19 1.52 16.22
N ALA A 226 -25.24 1.61 15.41
CA ALA A 226 -26.34 0.66 15.38
C ALA A 226 -25.95 -0.67 14.74
N ASP A 227 -25.06 -0.64 13.73
CA ASP A 227 -24.60 -1.79 12.97
C ASP A 227 -23.15 -1.62 12.48
N LEU A 228 -22.63 -2.64 11.78
CA LEU A 228 -21.26 -2.58 11.23
C LEU A 228 -21.09 -1.59 10.07
N LEU A 229 -22.16 -1.20 9.36
CA LEU A 229 -22.07 -0.23 8.26
C LEU A 229 -21.93 1.19 8.80
N GLU A 230 -22.68 1.53 9.85
CA GLU A 230 -22.53 2.78 10.57
C GLU A 230 -21.15 2.85 11.23
N ALA A 231 -20.72 1.77 11.90
CA ALA A 231 -19.39 1.70 12.48
C ALA A 231 -18.30 1.91 11.41
N LEU A 232 -18.43 1.30 10.23
CA LEU A 232 -17.49 1.48 9.12
C LEU A 232 -17.41 2.94 8.70
N THR A 233 -18.57 3.60 8.55
CA THR A 233 -18.64 5.01 8.13
C THR A 233 -17.92 5.93 9.13
N ILE A 234 -18.12 5.68 10.44
CA ILE A 234 -17.46 6.44 11.51
C ILE A 234 -15.94 6.23 11.46
N THR A 235 -15.51 4.97 11.39
CA THR A 235 -14.10 4.62 11.35
C THR A 235 -13.40 5.19 10.11
N ASP A 236 -14.02 5.09 8.93
CA ASP A 236 -13.44 5.60 7.68
C ASP A 236 -13.33 7.13 7.69
N ALA A 237 -14.28 7.82 8.33
CA ALA A 237 -14.21 9.26 8.51
C ALA A 237 -13.05 9.69 9.44
N ALA A 238 -12.79 8.91 10.49
CA ALA A 238 -11.72 9.15 11.47
C ALA A 238 -10.33 8.76 10.93
N ASP A 239 -10.23 7.60 10.28
CA ASP A 239 -9.00 6.96 9.82
C ASP A 239 -8.95 6.90 8.28
N ARG A 240 -8.78 8.04 7.60
CA ARG A 240 -8.74 8.14 6.13
C ARG A 240 -7.73 7.21 5.44
N TRP A 241 -6.68 6.81 6.15
CA TRP A 241 -5.68 5.87 5.66
C TRP A 241 -6.24 4.46 5.40
N ARG A 242 -7.35 4.07 6.04
CA ARG A 242 -7.94 2.72 5.86
C ARG A 242 -8.47 2.48 4.46
N ASN A 243 -8.94 3.53 3.80
CA ASN A 243 -9.33 3.55 2.40
C ASN A 243 -8.23 4.07 1.48
N HIS A 244 -6.98 4.10 1.95
CA HIS A 244 -5.82 4.61 1.19
C HIS A 244 -6.06 6.02 0.64
N TYR A 245 -6.83 6.84 1.36
CA TYR A 245 -7.25 8.18 0.96
C TYR A 245 -8.03 8.23 -0.37
N ARG A 246 -8.61 7.11 -0.84
CA ARG A 246 -9.37 7.05 -2.10
C ARG A 246 -10.63 7.94 -2.07
N ASP A 247 -11.18 8.18 -0.88
CA ASP A 247 -12.32 9.06 -0.62
C ASP A 247 -11.93 10.55 -0.47
N VAL A 248 -10.67 10.83 -0.14
CA VAL A 248 -10.11 12.18 0.02
C VAL A 248 -8.71 12.30 -0.61
N PRO A 249 -8.58 12.14 -1.94
CA PRO A 249 -7.27 12.01 -2.58
C PRO A 249 -6.33 13.20 -2.36
N GLU A 250 -6.89 14.40 -2.23
CA GLU A 250 -6.18 15.64 -1.94
C GLU A 250 -5.43 15.62 -0.59
N ASN A 251 -5.81 14.74 0.32
CA ASN A 251 -5.17 14.58 1.63
C ASN A 251 -4.09 13.48 1.64
N HIS A 252 -3.82 12.83 0.50
CA HIS A 252 -2.83 11.75 0.47
C HIS A 252 -1.42 12.27 0.83
N PRO A 253 -0.72 11.68 1.83
CA PRO A 253 0.57 12.19 2.33
C PRO A 253 1.67 12.35 1.28
N ALA A 254 1.62 11.58 0.19
CA ALA A 254 2.55 11.71 -0.93
C ALA A 254 2.52 13.08 -1.62
N LEU A 255 1.38 13.79 -1.59
CA LEU A 255 1.25 15.12 -2.18
C LEU A 255 2.13 16.16 -1.45
N GLY A 256 2.46 15.93 -0.19
CA GLY A 256 3.39 16.77 0.58
C GLY A 256 4.87 16.50 0.29
N ILE A 257 5.21 15.48 -0.50
CA ILE A 257 6.60 15.11 -0.78
C ILE A 257 7.07 15.81 -2.06
N ALA A 258 7.81 16.90 -1.89
CA ALA A 258 8.20 17.82 -2.97
C ALA A 258 8.92 17.17 -4.17
N ARG A 259 9.62 16.04 -3.95
CA ARG A 259 10.37 15.35 -5.02
C ARG A 259 9.53 14.39 -5.88
N LEU A 260 8.30 14.09 -5.50
CA LEU A 260 7.45 13.13 -6.23
C LEU A 260 6.82 13.69 -7.52
N PRO A 261 6.25 14.90 -7.55
CA PRO A 261 5.53 15.40 -8.72
C PRO A 261 6.35 15.32 -10.00
N GLY A 262 5.89 14.51 -10.96
CA GLY A 262 6.52 14.34 -12.27
C GLY A 262 7.95 13.78 -12.25
N LYS A 263 8.39 13.17 -11.14
CA LYS A 263 9.77 12.70 -10.94
C LYS A 263 10.32 11.87 -12.11
N PHE A 264 9.50 10.97 -12.66
CA PHE A 264 9.87 10.05 -13.74
C PHE A 264 9.38 10.48 -15.12
N VAL A 265 8.89 11.71 -15.24
CA VAL A 265 8.54 12.31 -16.53
C VAL A 265 9.83 12.77 -17.21
N SER A 266 9.96 12.50 -18.51
CA SER A 266 11.07 13.04 -19.29
C SER A 266 10.98 14.57 -19.31
N SER A 267 12.08 15.25 -19.02
CA SER A 267 12.16 16.72 -18.97
C SER A 267 11.85 17.40 -20.31
N SER A 268 11.86 16.65 -21.41
CA SER A 268 11.50 17.07 -22.76
C SER A 268 10.01 16.87 -23.13
N SER A 269 9.13 16.53 -22.19
CA SER A 269 7.76 15.99 -22.42
C SER A 269 6.60 16.66 -21.69
#